data_AF-A0A3M0YBE8-F1
#
_entry.id   AF-A0A3M0YBE8-F1
#
_cell.length_a   1.000
_cell.length_b   1.000
_cell.length_c   1.000
_cell.angle_alpha   90.00
_cell.angle_beta   90.00
_cell.angle_gamma   90.00
#
_symmetry.space_group_name_H-M   'P 1'
#
loop_
_entity.id
_entity.type
_entity.pdbx_description
1 polymer ?
#
loop_
_entity_poly.entity_id
_entity_poly.type
_entity_poly.pdbx_seq_one_letter_code
_entity_poly.pdbx_strand_id
1 'polypeptide(L)' 'LADQLLIPLSLARGRSAFRTSRITLHLITNAHVIRRFLPVDIAIDEERGRVTVDPKGG' A
#
# COMPACT_ATOMS: atom_id res chain seq x y z
N LEU A 1 -2.66 12.14 1.01
CA LEU A 1 -1.31 11.88 1.60
C LEU A 1 -1.00 10.39 1.68
N ALA A 2 -1.95 9.54 2.12
CA ALA A 2 -1.80 8.07 2.07
C ALA A 2 -1.31 7.56 0.70
N ASP A 3 -1.83 8.13 -0.38
CA ASP A 3 -1.47 7.79 -1.76
C ASP A 3 0.00 8.07 -2.09
N GLN A 4 0.56 9.15 -1.53
CA GLN A 4 1.95 9.53 -1.75
C GLN A 4 2.93 8.63 -0.98
N LEU A 5 2.49 8.01 0.12
CA LEU A 5 3.30 7.06 0.88
C LEU A 5 3.27 5.65 0.26
N LEU A 6 2.24 5.32 -0.51
CA LEU A 6 2.07 3.97 -1.04
C LEU A 6 3.20 3.57 -2.03
N ILE A 7 3.64 4.50 -2.89
CA ILE A 7 4.71 4.23 -3.87
C ILE A 7 6.08 4.05 -3.18
N PRO A 8 6.57 4.98 -2.33
CA PRO A 8 7.84 4.79 -1.62
C PRO A 8 7.90 3.49 -0.81
N LEU A 9 6.81 3.15 -0.12
CA LEU A 9 6.75 1.92 0.68
C LEU A 9 6.71 0.65 -0.17
N SER A 10 6.23 0.73 -1.42
CA SER A 10 6.28 -0.38 -2.39
C SER A 10 7.67 -0.59 -2.99
N LEU A 11 8.58 0.39 -2.85
CA LEU A 11 9.97 0.29 -3.28
C LEU A 11 10.92 -0.02 -2.12
N ALA A 12 10.44 0.06 -0.88
CA ALA A 12 11.20 -0.32 0.29
C ALA A 12 11.52 -1.82 0.25
N ARG A 13 12.66 -2.22 0.82
CA ARG A 13 13.08 -3.63 0.84
C ARG A 13 12.34 -4.50 1.85
N GLY A 14 11.70 -3.90 2.84
CA GLY A 14 11.05 -4.61 3.93
C GLY A 14 9.57 -4.29 4.04
N ARG A 15 8.86 -5.16 4.75
CA ARG A 15 7.45 -4.98 5.07
C ARG A 15 7.23 -3.63 5.75
N SER A 16 6.28 -2.88 5.21
CA SER A 16 5.91 -1.55 5.67
C SER A 16 4.43 -1.48 5.98
N ALA A 17 4.04 -0.59 6.89
CA ALA A 17 2.63 -0.32 7.16
C ALA A 17 2.41 1.13 7.56
N PHE A 18 1.25 1.67 7.18
CA PHE A 18 0.81 2.99 7.64
C PHE A 18 -0.68 2.98 7.94
N ARG A 19 -1.11 3.97 8.71
CA ARG A 19 -2.53 4.21 9.01
C ARG A 19 -3.01 5.48 8.31
N THR A 20 -4.28 5.49 7.95
CA THR A 20 -4.96 6.67 7.41
C THR A 20 -6.35 6.75 8.00
N SER A 21 -6.86 7.98 8.17
CA SER A 21 -8.19 8.23 8.71
C SER A 21 -9.32 7.84 7.75
N ARG A 22 -9.02 7.65 6.46
CA ARG A 22 -9.99 7.29 5.44
C ARG A 22 -9.34 6.46 4.35
N ILE A 23 -9.90 5.29 4.08
CA ILE A 23 -9.64 4.55 2.85
C ILE A 23 -10.47 5.21 1.74
N THR A 24 -9.78 5.69 0.70
CA THR A 24 -10.43 6.35 -0.44
C THR A 24 -10.39 5.43 -1.66
N LEU A 25 -11.27 5.67 -2.63
CA LEU A 25 -11.22 4.96 -3.91
C LEU A 25 -9.88 5.18 -4.63
N HIS A 26 -9.29 6.37 -4.50
CA HIS A 26 -7.97 6.65 -5.10
C HIS A 26 -6.87 5.76 -4.52
N LEU A 27 -6.87 5.52 -3.21
CA LEU A 27 -5.93 4.62 -2.54
C LEU A 27 -6.08 3.17 -3.04
N ILE A 28 -7.33 2.71 -3.18
CA ILE A 28 -7.65 1.36 -3.68
C ILE A 28 -7.16 1.20 -5.13
N THR A 29 -7.48 2.17 -5.99
CA THR A 29 -7.06 2.15 -7.39
C THR A 29 -5.54 2.20 -7.52
N ASN A 30 -4.86 3.06 -6.75
CA ASN A 30 -3.40 3.12 -6.74
C ASN A 30 -2.77 1.80 -6.28
N ALA A 31 -3.32 1.16 -5.24
CA ALA A 31 -2.87 -0.17 -4.81
C ALA A 31 -3.03 -1.23 -5.91
N HIS A 32 -4.14 -1.19 -6.67
CA HIS A 32 -4.36 -2.07 -7.80
C HIS A 32 -3.33 -1.85 -8.92
N VAL A 33 -3.10 -0.58 -9.29
CA VAL A 33 -2.10 -0.21 -10.31
C VAL A 33 -0.71 -0.66 -9.87
N ILE A 34 -0.29 -0.36 -8.64
CA ILE A 34 1.05 -0.69 -8.14
C ILE A 34 1.31 -2.20 -8.16
N ARG A 35 0.35 -3.02 -7.70
CA ARG A 35 0.45 -4.50 -7.75
C ARG A 35 0.67 -5.05 -9.17
N ARG A 36 0.28 -4.30 -10.21
CA ARG A 36 0.47 -4.71 -11.61
C ARG A 36 1.88 -4.45 -12.12
N PHE A 37 2.57 -3.44 -11.57
CA PHE A 37 3.88 -3.00 -12.03
C PHE A 37 5.03 -3.42 -11.10
N LEU A 38 4.78 -3.54 -9.81
CA LEU A 38 5.77 -3.91 -8.81
C LEU A 38 5.44 -5.27 -8.20
N PRO A 39 6.46 -6.11 -7.92
CA PRO A 39 6.28 -7.39 -7.25
C PRO A 39 6.03 -7.17 -5.75
N VAL A 40 4.87 -6.64 -5.39
CA VAL A 40 4.50 -6.33 -4.00
C VAL A 40 3.09 -6.84 -3.69
N ASP A 41 2.88 -7.27 -2.46
CA ASP A 41 1.56 -7.47 -1.88
C ASP A 41 1.16 -6.24 -1.08
N ILE A 42 -0.05 -5.75 -1.33
CA ILE A 42 -0.64 -4.64 -0.58
C ILE A 42 -1.87 -5.19 0.12
N ALA A 43 -2.06 -4.93 1.40
CA ALA A 43 -3.27 -5.32 2.14
C ALA A 43 -3.90 -4.06 2.75
N ILE A 44 -5.22 -3.90 2.57
CA ILE A 44 -5.98 -2.77 3.08
C ILE A 44 -7.01 -3.32 4.06
N ASP A 45 -6.90 -2.90 5.32
CA ASP A 45 -7.87 -3.14 6.40
C ASP A 45 -8.71 -1.87 6.54
N GLU A 46 -9.91 -1.89 5.96
CA GLU A 46 -10.82 -0.74 5.94
C GLU A 46 -11.36 -0.39 7.32
N GLU A 47 -11.65 -1.40 8.14
CA GLU A 47 -12.16 -1.20 9.50
C GLU A 47 -11.16 -0.47 10.39
N ARG A 48 -9.86 -0.77 10.23
CA ARG A 48 -8.79 -0.16 11.03
C ARG A 48 -8.07 0.99 10.34
N GLY A 49 -8.44 1.32 9.10
CA GLY A 49 -7.75 2.32 8.28
C GLY A 49 -6.26 2.02 8.11
N ARG A 50 -5.88 0.75 7.97
CA ARG A 50 -4.48 0.31 7.92
C ARG A 50 -4.13 -0.25 6.56
N VAL A 51 -3.00 0.19 6.02
CA VAL A 51 -2.42 -0.36 4.79
C VAL A 51 -1.09 -1.02 5.13
N THR A 52 -0.88 -2.23 4.62
CA THR A 52 0.37 -2.97 4.72
C THR A 52 0.91 -3.20 3.31
N VAL A 53 2.22 -3.05 3.13
CA VAL A 53 2.92 -3.28 1.88
C VAL A 53 4.05 -4.26 2.14
N ASP A 54 4.13 -5.33 1.36
CA ASP A 54 5.08 -6.42 1.52
C ASP A 54 5.75 -6.73 0.17
N PRO A 55 7.06 -6.42 0.00
CA PRO A 55 7.79 -6.75 -1.22
C PRO A 55 7.93 -8.27 -1.41
N LYS A 56 7.61 -8.78 -2.59
CA LYS A 56 7.84 -10.19 -2.93
C LYS A 56 9.33 -10.40 -3.19
N GLY A 57 9.97 -11.17 -2.31
CA GLY A 57 11.39 -11.53 -2.43
C GLY A 57 12.36 -10.74 -1.56
N GLY A 58 11.87 -10.13 -0.48
CA GLY A 58 12.70 -9.61 0.63
C GLY A 58 13.16 -10.69 1.59
#